data_AF-A0A8I0SUF5-F1
#
_entry.id   AF-A0A8I0SUF5-F1
#
_cell.length_a   1.000
_cell.length_b   1.000
_cell.length_c   1.000
_cell.angle_alpha   90.00
_cell.angle_beta   90.00
_cell.angle_gamma   90.00
#
_symmetry.space_group_name_H-M   'P 1'
#
loop_
_entity.id
_entity.type
_entity.pdbx_description
1 polymer ?
#
loop_
_entity_poly.entity_id
_entity_poly.type
_entity_poly.pdbx_seq_one_letter_code
_entity_poly.pdbx_strand_id
1 'polypeptide(L)'
;MKHGIKALLITLSFACAGMTQSALAASSTAAAKSPAVETSAQAPVAGQNKAAVPAKASTEEGTRVSINTASAEELARAMNGVGLKKAQAIVSYREEYGPFKTVEDLKQVPGMGNSLVERNLSILTL
;
A
#
# COMPACT_ATOMS: atom_id res chain seq x y z
N MET A 1 20.73 53.13 -22.58
CA MET A 1 20.16 53.29 -21.22
C MET A 1 19.00 52.29 -21.11
N LYS A 2 19.00 51.23 -20.33
CA LYS A 2 19.39 51.08 -18.92
C LYS A 2 19.80 49.61 -18.69
N HIS A 3 20.92 49.37 -18.02
CA HIS A 3 21.28 48.07 -17.46
C HIS A 3 20.88 48.11 -15.98
N GLY A 4 20.17 47.10 -15.50
CA GLY A 4 19.63 47.06 -14.15
C GLY A 4 19.79 45.69 -13.54
N ILE A 5 20.94 45.49 -12.91
CA ILE A 5 21.28 44.41 -12.01
C ILE A 5 20.16 44.19 -11.00
N LYS A 6 19.56 42.99 -11.00
CA LYS A 6 18.80 42.45 -9.87
C LYS A 6 19.67 41.31 -9.32
N ALA A 7 20.67 41.64 -8.50
CA ALA A 7 20.66 41.36 -7.06
C ALA A 7 20.27 39.88 -6.83
N LEU A 8 21.21 38.91 -6.79
CA LEU A 8 22.32 38.74 -5.84
C LEU A 8 21.90 39.10 -4.40
N LEU A 9 22.09 38.13 -3.49
CA LEU A 9 21.91 38.16 -2.03
C LEU A 9 20.55 37.67 -1.49
N ILE A 10 20.39 36.35 -1.35
CA ILE A 10 19.74 35.80 -0.14
C ILE A 10 20.60 34.64 0.37
N THR A 11 21.45 35.02 1.29
CA THR A 11 22.35 34.21 2.10
C THR A 11 21.57 33.27 3.02
N LEU A 12 21.90 31.99 2.91
CA LEU A 12 22.28 31.10 4.01
C LEU A 12 21.68 31.43 5.39
N SER A 13 20.57 30.77 5.73
CA SER A 13 20.05 30.64 7.10
C SER A 13 19.99 29.17 7.46
N PHE A 14 21.13 28.61 7.86
CA PHE A 14 21.25 27.28 8.46
C PHE A 14 20.94 27.43 9.97
N ALA A 15 19.66 27.40 10.31
CA ALA A 15 19.21 27.41 11.69
C ALA A 15 19.39 26.00 12.28
N CYS A 16 20.49 25.82 13.01
CA CYS A 16 20.71 24.67 13.88
C CYS A 16 19.76 24.78 15.08
N ALA A 17 18.62 24.09 15.01
CA ALA A 17 17.74 23.90 16.16
C ALA A 17 18.28 22.75 17.02
N GLY A 18 18.61 23.06 18.27
CA GLY A 18 19.18 22.13 19.21
C GLY A 18 18.19 21.07 19.73
N MET A 19 18.76 19.99 20.25
CA MET A 19 18.14 19.13 21.25
C MET A 19 19.24 18.51 22.10
N THR A 20 19.55 19.19 23.21
CA THR A 20 20.24 18.64 24.37
C THR A 20 19.19 18.37 25.44
N GLN A 21 19.12 17.11 25.89
CA GLN A 21 18.66 16.60 27.20
C GLN A 21 18.46 15.09 27.01
N SER A 22 18.66 14.19 27.98
CA SER A 22 19.30 14.20 29.29
C SER A 22 19.38 12.72 29.67
N ALA A 23 20.41 12.34 30.42
CA ALA A 23 20.63 10.99 30.91
C ALA A 23 19.63 10.58 32.01
N LEU A 24 19.67 9.27 32.35
CA LEU A 24 19.39 8.60 33.63
C LEU A 24 18.07 7.83 33.76
N ALA A 25 18.19 6.49 33.79
CA ALA A 25 17.62 5.51 34.74
C ALA A 25 17.67 4.11 34.08
N ALA A 26 18.60 3.21 34.38
CA ALA A 26 18.76 2.41 35.60
C ALA A 26 17.53 1.56 35.97
N SER A 27 17.48 0.32 35.45
CA SER A 27 16.91 -0.89 36.07
C SER A 27 16.86 -1.99 34.99
N SER A 28 16.94 -3.29 35.25
CA SER A 28 17.46 -4.10 36.36
C SER A 28 17.31 -5.53 35.84
N THR A 29 18.35 -6.35 36.01
CA THR A 29 18.30 -7.79 36.29
C THR A 29 17.23 -8.73 35.68
N ALA A 30 17.78 -9.79 35.08
CA ALA A 30 17.52 -11.20 35.40
C ALA A 30 16.33 -11.96 34.75
N ALA A 31 16.71 -12.89 33.87
CA ALA A 31 16.43 -14.34 33.93
C ALA A 31 15.19 -14.85 34.68
N ALA A 32 14.31 -15.55 33.94
CA ALA A 32 13.68 -16.85 34.26
C ALA A 32 12.69 -17.20 33.13
N LYS A 33 12.90 -18.25 32.34
CA LYS A 33 12.55 -19.66 32.58
C LYS A 33 11.05 -19.87 32.88
N SER A 34 10.39 -20.56 31.93
CA SER A 34 9.04 -21.15 31.86
C SER A 34 8.52 -21.81 33.14
N PRO A 35 7.34 -22.49 33.14
CA PRO A 35 6.06 -22.36 32.42
C PRO A 35 4.85 -22.31 33.41
N ALA A 36 3.62 -22.08 32.93
CA ALA A 36 2.40 -22.50 33.67
C ALA A 36 1.25 -22.79 32.69
N VAL A 37 0.66 -23.97 32.86
CA VAL A 37 -0.47 -24.55 32.11
C VAL A 37 -1.63 -24.76 33.10
N GLU A 38 -2.85 -24.83 32.56
CA GLU A 38 -4.16 -25.15 33.18
C GLU A 38 -4.92 -23.95 33.78
N THR A 39 -6.24 -23.78 33.64
CA THR A 39 -7.29 -24.74 33.33
C THR A 39 -8.56 -24.08 32.77
N SER A 40 -9.22 -24.82 31.87
CA SER A 40 -10.66 -25.00 31.61
C SER A 40 -11.73 -23.92 31.93
N ALA A 41 -12.54 -23.59 30.91
CA ALA A 41 -14.02 -23.57 31.00
C ALA A 41 -14.66 -23.52 29.59
N GLN A 42 -15.63 -24.41 29.36
CA GLN A 42 -16.31 -24.67 28.07
C GLN A 42 -17.46 -23.69 27.73
N ALA A 43 -17.60 -23.43 26.41
CA ALA A 43 -18.78 -23.27 25.52
C ALA A 43 -20.22 -23.32 26.13
N PRO A 44 -21.29 -22.73 25.52
CA PRO A 44 -21.60 -22.96 24.10
C PRO A 44 -22.52 -21.96 23.31
N VAL A 45 -22.68 -22.34 22.03
CA VAL A 45 -23.80 -22.16 21.06
C VAL A 45 -24.05 -20.88 20.25
N ALA A 46 -24.20 -21.17 18.95
CA ALA A 46 -25.20 -20.67 18.00
C ALA A 46 -24.93 -19.36 17.25
N GLY A 47 -24.34 -19.52 16.06
CA GLY A 47 -24.38 -18.54 14.97
C GLY A 47 -24.07 -19.22 13.64
N GLN A 48 -24.82 -20.28 13.30
CA GLN A 48 -24.85 -20.79 11.93
C GLN A 48 -25.64 -19.82 11.06
N ASN A 49 -25.01 -19.34 9.97
CA ASN A 49 -25.60 -19.15 8.64
C ASN A 49 -24.41 -18.98 7.69
N LYS A 50 -23.91 -20.05 7.06
CA LYS A 50 -24.39 -20.59 5.79
C LYS A 50 -24.40 -19.52 4.67
N ALA A 51 -23.29 -19.45 3.96
CA ALA A 51 -23.27 -19.41 2.50
C ALA A 51 -21.96 -20.05 2.05
N ALA A 52 -22.00 -21.38 1.91
CA ALA A 52 -21.00 -22.12 1.17
C ALA A 52 -21.09 -21.70 -0.30
N VAL A 53 -19.96 -21.22 -0.83
CA VAL A 53 -19.45 -21.25 -2.21
C VAL A 53 -20.47 -21.27 -3.36
N PRO A 54 -20.27 -20.34 -4.30
CA PRO A 54 -19.78 -20.73 -5.62
C PRO A 54 -18.51 -19.91 -5.91
N ALA A 55 -17.57 -20.30 -6.75
CA ALA A 55 -17.34 -21.48 -7.52
C ALA A 55 -15.84 -21.47 -7.83
N LYS A 56 -15.29 -22.65 -8.04
CA LYS A 56 -14.08 -22.87 -8.81
C LYS A 56 -14.08 -21.96 -10.06
N ALA A 57 -13.21 -20.96 -10.08
CA ALA A 57 -12.64 -20.41 -11.29
C ALA A 57 -11.13 -20.70 -11.26
N SER A 58 -10.78 -21.98 -11.30
CA SER A 58 -9.55 -22.38 -11.98
C SER A 58 -9.80 -22.12 -13.47
N THR A 59 -9.61 -20.89 -13.89
CA THR A 59 -9.31 -20.59 -15.28
C THR A 59 -7.79 -20.53 -15.34
N GLU A 60 -7.21 -21.67 -15.71
CA GLU A 60 -5.91 -21.71 -16.39
C GLU A 60 -5.86 -20.57 -17.41
N GLU A 61 -4.85 -19.71 -17.33
CA GLU A 61 -4.21 -18.96 -18.42
C GLU A 61 -3.27 -17.95 -17.71
N GLY A 62 -2.09 -18.43 -17.35
CA GLY A 62 -1.08 -17.64 -16.65
C GLY A 62 -0.79 -16.35 -17.40
N THR A 63 -1.01 -15.22 -16.74
CA THR A 63 -0.54 -13.82 -17.00
C THR A 63 -1.56 -12.78 -16.49
N ARG A 64 -2.75 -13.17 -15.99
CA ARG A 64 -3.66 -12.20 -15.37
C ARG A 64 -3.24 -11.76 -13.97
N VAL A 65 -3.35 -10.46 -13.69
CA VAL A 65 -3.00 -9.84 -12.40
C VAL A 65 -4.21 -9.15 -11.78
N SER A 66 -4.46 -9.43 -10.50
CA SER A 66 -5.57 -8.84 -9.74
C SER A 66 -5.23 -7.44 -9.24
N ILE A 67 -6.05 -6.44 -9.57
CA ILE A 67 -5.80 -5.03 -9.22
C ILE A 67 -6.05 -4.74 -7.73
N ASN A 68 -6.88 -5.55 -7.07
CA ASN A 68 -7.18 -5.37 -5.65
C ASN A 68 -6.13 -6.04 -4.75
N THR A 69 -5.51 -7.14 -5.21
CA THR A 69 -4.58 -7.90 -4.37
C THR A 69 -3.11 -7.74 -4.77
N ALA A 70 -2.80 -7.39 -6.02
CA ALA A 70 -1.42 -7.28 -6.46
C ALA A 70 -0.66 -6.13 -5.79
N SER A 71 0.63 -6.35 -5.61
CA SER A 71 1.60 -5.32 -5.19
C SER A 71 1.86 -4.31 -6.31
N ALA A 72 2.42 -3.15 -5.94
CA ALA A 72 2.79 -2.12 -6.92
C ALA A 72 3.84 -2.65 -7.91
N GLU A 73 4.76 -3.49 -7.44
CA GLU A 73 5.81 -4.10 -8.26
C GLU A 73 5.23 -5.09 -9.28
N GLU A 74 4.26 -5.90 -8.87
CA GLU A 74 3.58 -6.86 -9.76
C GLU A 74 2.76 -6.14 -10.83
N LEU A 75 2.00 -5.12 -10.44
CA LEU A 75 1.25 -4.28 -11.38
C LEU A 75 2.18 -3.60 -12.39
N ALA A 76 3.30 -3.04 -11.93
CA ALA A 76 4.27 -2.39 -12.81
C ALA A 76 4.99 -3.36 -13.77
N ARG A 77 5.15 -4.63 -13.38
CA ARG A 77 5.76 -5.66 -14.24
C ARG A 77 4.78 -6.23 -15.26
N ALA A 78 3.53 -6.43 -14.85
CA ALA A 78 2.51 -7.02 -15.72
C ALA A 78 1.95 -6.00 -16.72
N MET A 79 1.76 -4.75 -16.30
CA MET A 79 1.09 -3.74 -17.11
C MET A 79 2.05 -3.00 -18.05
N ASN A 80 1.71 -2.97 -19.33
CA ASN A 80 2.47 -2.24 -20.33
C ASN A 80 2.26 -0.71 -20.19
N GLY A 81 3.36 0.05 -20.02
CA GLY A 81 3.35 1.50 -19.86
C GLY A 81 3.02 2.01 -18.43
N VAL A 82 2.93 1.10 -17.47
CA VAL A 82 2.73 1.40 -16.04
C VAL A 82 4.02 1.12 -15.30
N GLY A 83 4.69 2.18 -14.84
CA GLY A 83 5.86 2.05 -13.97
C GLY A 83 5.48 2.09 -12.50
N LEU A 84 6.47 1.90 -11.62
CA LEU A 84 6.30 1.88 -10.16
C LEU A 84 5.46 3.06 -9.62
N LYS A 85 5.69 4.29 -10.10
CA LYS A 85 4.92 5.46 -9.64
C LYS A 85 3.42 5.34 -9.91
N LYS A 86 3.03 4.83 -11.08
CA LYS A 86 1.62 4.66 -11.45
C LYS A 86 1.02 3.48 -10.69
N ALA A 87 1.77 2.40 -10.56
CA ALA A 87 1.32 1.25 -9.79
C ALA A 87 1.12 1.58 -8.30
N GLN A 88 2.01 2.38 -7.71
CA GLN A 88 1.82 2.92 -6.35
C GLN A 88 0.54 3.75 -6.25
N ALA A 89 0.24 4.59 -7.25
CA ALA A 89 -1.01 5.34 -7.27
C ALA A 89 -2.25 4.43 -7.26
N ILE A 90 -2.20 3.26 -7.92
CA ILE A 90 -3.30 2.26 -7.88
C ILE A 90 -3.47 1.73 -6.46
N VAL A 91 -2.37 1.40 -5.78
CA VAL A 91 -2.40 0.91 -4.40
C VAL A 91 -2.94 2.00 -3.45
N SER A 92 -2.41 3.22 -3.54
CA SER A 92 -2.88 4.34 -2.72
C SER A 92 -4.35 4.66 -2.96
N TYR A 93 -4.81 4.58 -4.21
CA TYR A 93 -6.22 4.80 -4.53
C TYR A 93 -7.12 3.75 -3.86
N ARG A 94 -6.77 2.46 -3.89
CA ARG A 94 -7.59 1.44 -3.21
C ARG A 94 -7.54 1.53 -1.68
N GLU A 95 -6.46 2.08 -1.12
CA GLU A 95 -6.34 2.33 0.32
C GLU A 95 -7.21 3.52 0.76
N GLU A 96 -7.32 4.55 -0.07
CA GLU A 96 -8.07 5.77 0.23
C GLU A 96 -9.56 5.66 -0.11
N TYR A 97 -9.90 5.09 -1.27
CA TYR A 97 -11.27 5.01 -1.81
C TYR A 97 -11.90 3.62 -1.65
N GLY A 98 -11.11 2.60 -1.28
CA GLY A 98 -11.54 1.21 -1.19
C GLY A 98 -11.27 0.41 -2.47
N PRO A 99 -11.59 -0.90 -2.48
CA PRO A 99 -11.29 -1.79 -3.60
C PRO A 99 -12.02 -1.38 -4.88
N PHE A 100 -11.38 -1.63 -6.02
CA PHE A 100 -11.94 -1.39 -7.35
C PHE A 100 -13.10 -2.37 -7.62
N LYS A 101 -14.20 -1.83 -8.16
CA LYS A 101 -15.38 -2.63 -8.54
C LYS A 101 -15.30 -3.10 -9.98
N THR A 102 -14.62 -2.32 -10.82
CA THR A 102 -14.38 -2.64 -12.22
C THR A 102 -12.92 -2.36 -12.58
N VAL A 103 -12.42 -3.02 -13.62
CA VAL A 103 -11.08 -2.72 -14.17
C VAL A 103 -11.00 -1.32 -14.79
N GLU A 104 -12.15 -0.73 -15.14
CA GLU A 104 -12.24 0.61 -15.73
C GLU A 104 -12.10 1.71 -14.68
N ASP A 105 -12.36 1.41 -13.40
CA ASP A 105 -12.17 2.33 -12.27
C ASP A 105 -10.71 2.78 -12.15
N LEU A 106 -9.76 2.02 -12.71
CA LEU A 106 -8.36 2.42 -12.81
C LEU A 106 -8.17 3.77 -13.53
N LYS A 107 -9.12 4.22 -14.35
CA LYS A 107 -9.09 5.53 -15.03
C LYS A 107 -9.23 6.70 -14.05
N GLN A 108 -9.72 6.44 -12.83
CA GLN A 108 -9.80 7.44 -11.76
C GLN A 108 -8.46 7.65 -11.05
N VAL A 109 -7.51 6.72 -11.24
CA VAL A 109 -6.20 6.78 -10.59
C VAL A 109 -5.33 7.85 -11.27
N PRO A 110 -4.69 8.76 -10.52
CA PRO A 110 -3.85 9.79 -11.10
C PRO A 110 -2.68 9.17 -11.89
N GLY A 111 -2.58 9.52 -13.17
CA GLY A 111 -1.56 9.00 -14.09
C GLY A 111 -1.94 7.72 -14.84
N MET A 112 -3.09 7.12 -14.54
CA MET A 112 -3.70 6.04 -15.32
C MET A 112 -4.70 6.61 -16.33
N GLY A 113 -4.21 6.90 -17.54
CA GLY A 113 -5.08 7.35 -18.64
C GLY A 113 -5.84 6.21 -19.31
N ASN A 114 -6.93 6.54 -20.01
CA ASN A 114 -7.75 5.58 -20.78
C ASN A 114 -6.91 4.64 -21.63
N SER A 115 -5.96 5.20 -22.40
CA SER A 115 -5.15 4.41 -23.32
C SER A 115 -4.24 3.40 -22.63
N LEU A 116 -3.85 3.62 -21.37
CA LEU A 116 -3.09 2.63 -20.61
C LEU A 116 -4.02 1.55 -20.08
N VAL A 117 -5.18 1.92 -19.56
CA VAL A 117 -6.17 0.98 -19.05
C VAL A 117 -6.62 0.03 -20.17
N GLU A 118 -7.04 0.58 -21.31
CA GLU A 118 -7.51 -0.18 -22.49
C GLU A 118 -6.49 -1.21 -22.98
N ARG A 119 -5.21 -0.85 -23.01
CA ARG A 119 -4.12 -1.77 -23.42
C ARG A 119 -3.89 -2.92 -22.43
N ASN A 120 -4.30 -2.75 -21.17
CA ASN A 120 -4.07 -3.74 -20.12
C ASN A 120 -5.35 -4.48 -19.69
N LEU A 121 -6.54 -4.14 -20.20
CA LEU A 121 -7.81 -4.79 -19.82
C LEU A 121 -7.76 -6.32 -19.95
N SER A 122 -7.08 -6.85 -20.97
CA SER A 122 -6.99 -8.29 -21.21
C SER A 122 -6.24 -9.06 -20.12
N ILE A 123 -5.26 -8.41 -19.47
CA ILE A 123 -4.39 -9.00 -18.43
C ILE A 123 -4.81 -8.63 -17.01
N LEU A 124 -5.84 -7.80 -16.84
CA LEU A 124 -6.29 -7.37 -15.52
C LEU A 124 -7.50 -8.17 -15.06
N THR A 125 -7.54 -8.44 -13.76
CA THR A 125 -8.71 -8.97 -13.06
C THR A 125 -8.93 -8.19 -11.77
N LEU A 126 -10.09 -8.38 -11.14
CA LEU A 126 -10.42 -7.81 -9.83
C LEU A 126 -9.76 -8.57 -8.69
#